data_AF-A0A1B9DSN1-F1
#
_entry.id   AF-A0A1B9DSN1-F1
#
_cell.length_a   1.000
_cell.length_b   1.000
_cell.length_c   1.000
_cell.angle_alpha   90.00
_cell.angle_beta   90.00
_cell.angle_gamma   90.00
#
_symmetry.space_group_name_H-M   'P 1'
#
loop_
_entity.id
_entity.type
_entity.pdbx_description
1 polymer ?
#
loop_
_entity_poly.entity_id
_entity_poly.type
_entity_poly.pdbx_seq_one_letter_code
_entity_poly.pdbx_strand_id
1 'polypeptide(L)'
;MQVANRNQKSLSVLEGFLLWVKANLPMVIMVVVGAMATPFLYRYFKSQIQNNKEQDEDIKAEQQLIENKNPATAQQNANKITLDKGVQASAQQLAVDLGVKYSDAGNWWDFLNPRGWTENDAAVLRTLKYQVRNIHLVEKLYFEVYTKRRNLKDDVNKLLDSKELAELKEYYKKYGKVW
;
A
#
# COMPACT_ATOMS: atom_id res chain seq x y z
N MET A 1 -7.48 54.32 -42.09
CA MET A 1 -6.16 53.82 -42.54
C MET A 1 -5.21 53.49 -41.37
N GLN A 2 -5.61 52.66 -40.38
CA GLN A 2 -4.69 52.25 -39.28
C GLN A 2 -4.44 50.74 -39.19
N VAL A 3 -5.17 49.92 -39.96
CA VAL A 3 -5.07 48.44 -39.90
C VAL A 3 -3.85 47.91 -40.68
N ALA A 4 -3.48 48.56 -41.79
CA ALA A 4 -2.36 48.12 -42.64
C ALA A 4 -0.99 48.16 -41.93
N ASN A 5 -0.78 49.12 -41.02
CA ASN A 5 0.52 49.34 -40.37
C ASN A 5 0.82 48.30 -39.27
N ARG A 6 -0.21 47.72 -38.62
CA ARG A 6 0.02 46.66 -37.61
C ARG A 6 0.42 45.34 -38.25
N ASN A 7 -0.21 44.97 -39.37
CA ASN A 7 0.08 43.73 -40.09
C ASN A 7 1.50 43.73 -40.70
N GLN A 8 1.96 44.88 -41.17
CA GLN A 8 3.30 45.01 -41.75
C GLN A 8 4.42 44.89 -40.70
N LYS A 9 4.19 45.45 -39.49
CA LYS A 9 5.11 45.29 -38.35
C LYS A 9 5.13 43.88 -37.78
N SER A 10 4.00 43.18 -37.73
CA SER A 10 3.98 41.77 -37.30
C SER A 10 4.70 40.86 -38.29
N LEU A 11 4.57 41.12 -39.59
CA LEU A 11 5.29 40.39 -40.64
C LEU A 11 6.81 40.58 -40.53
N SER A 12 7.29 41.82 -40.32
CA SER A 12 8.73 42.07 -40.17
C SER A 12 9.35 41.44 -38.92
N VAL A 13 8.58 41.37 -37.81
CA VAL A 13 9.03 40.71 -36.58
C VAL A 13 9.09 39.19 -36.77
N LEU A 14 8.13 38.62 -37.50
CA LEU A 14 8.14 37.18 -37.84
C LEU A 14 9.28 36.82 -38.79
N GLU A 15 9.56 37.64 -39.80
CA GLU A 15 10.70 37.42 -40.72
C GLU A 15 12.04 37.50 -40.00
N GLY A 16 12.22 38.48 -39.11
CA GLY A 16 13.41 38.59 -38.27
C GLY A 16 13.58 37.39 -37.33
N PHE A 17 12.49 36.91 -36.74
CA PHE A 17 12.49 35.69 -35.92
C PHE A 17 12.84 34.45 -36.75
N LEU A 18 12.30 34.30 -37.96
CA LEU A 18 12.58 33.16 -38.84
C LEU A 18 14.03 33.14 -39.31
N LEU A 19 14.63 34.30 -39.60
CA LEU A 19 16.06 34.40 -39.93
C LEU A 19 16.94 34.03 -38.74
N TRP A 20 16.57 34.48 -37.53
CA TRP A 20 17.26 34.10 -36.31
C TRP A 20 17.13 32.60 -36.00
N VAL A 21 15.95 32.00 -36.18
CA VAL A 21 15.71 30.55 -36.03
C VAL A 21 16.52 29.76 -37.05
N LYS A 22 16.63 30.21 -38.30
CA LYS A 22 17.47 29.55 -39.31
C LYS A 22 18.94 29.63 -38.96
N ALA A 23 19.41 30.77 -38.44
CA ALA A 23 20.79 30.95 -38.00
C ALA A 23 21.12 30.11 -36.74
N ASN A 24 20.14 29.86 -35.88
CA ASN A 24 20.29 29.13 -34.62
C ASN A 24 19.52 27.79 -34.61
N LEU A 25 19.27 27.23 -35.80
CA LEU A 25 18.51 25.99 -36.00
C LEU A 25 18.94 24.83 -35.08
N PRO A 26 20.24 24.53 -34.89
CA PRO A 26 20.64 23.43 -34.01
C PRO A 26 20.25 23.67 -32.54
N MET A 27 20.29 24.93 -32.07
CA MET A 27 19.89 25.27 -30.70
C MET A 27 18.38 25.14 -30.52
N VAL A 28 17.58 25.60 -31.49
CA VAL A 28 16.12 25.48 -31.44
C VAL A 28 15.69 24.00 -31.45
N ILE A 29 16.32 23.16 -32.27
CA ILE A 29 16.07 21.72 -32.29
C ILE A 29 16.40 21.08 -30.93
N MET A 30 17.54 21.44 -30.33
CA MET A 30 17.93 20.91 -29.01
C MET A 30 16.91 21.27 -27.92
N VAL A 31 16.38 22.50 -27.93
CA VAL A 31 15.36 22.95 -26.96
C VAL A 31 14.04 22.21 -27.17
N VAL A 32 13.60 22.03 -28.41
CA VAL A 32 12.36 21.29 -28.72
C VAL A 32 12.48 19.81 -28.35
N VAL A 33 13.61 19.17 -28.68
CA VAL A 33 13.88 17.78 -28.30
C VAL A 33 13.96 17.64 -26.78
N GLY A 34 14.62 18.59 -26.10
CA GLY A 34 14.65 18.65 -24.64
C GLY A 34 13.25 18.77 -24.02
N ALA A 35 12.42 19.68 -24.55
CA ALA A 35 11.04 19.87 -24.10
C ALA A 35 10.17 18.62 -24.32
N MET A 36 10.33 17.92 -25.46
CA MET A 36 9.64 16.66 -25.74
C MET A 36 10.14 15.50 -24.88
N ALA A 37 11.43 15.45 -24.55
CA ALA A 37 12.00 14.43 -23.68
C ALA A 37 11.65 14.63 -22.19
N THR A 38 11.35 15.86 -21.78
CA THR A 38 11.03 16.23 -20.40
C THR A 38 9.89 15.39 -19.78
N PRO A 39 8.69 15.24 -20.39
CA PRO A 39 7.63 14.41 -19.83
C PRO A 39 8.00 12.91 -19.74
N PHE A 40 8.84 12.42 -20.65
CA PHE A 40 9.30 11.03 -20.64
C PHE A 40 10.28 10.78 -19.50
N LEU A 41 11.26 11.66 -19.33
CA LEU A 41 12.21 11.63 -18.21
C LEU A 41 11.48 11.77 -16.87
N TYR A 42 10.54 12.70 -16.75
CA TYR A 42 9.73 12.86 -15.55
C TYR A 42 8.96 11.58 -15.19
N ARG A 43 8.32 10.92 -16.16
CA ARG A 43 7.63 9.64 -15.96
C ARG A 43 8.60 8.52 -15.56
N TYR A 44 9.77 8.46 -16.19
CA TYR A 44 10.80 7.46 -15.88
C TYR A 44 11.34 7.63 -14.45
N PHE A 45 11.75 8.83 -14.07
CA PHE A 45 12.24 9.10 -12.70
C PHE A 45 11.14 8.90 -11.65
N LYS A 46 9.89 9.30 -11.94
CA LYS A 46 8.76 9.04 -11.03
C LYS A 46 8.55 7.55 -10.82
N SER A 47 8.59 6.75 -11.89
CA SER A 47 8.45 5.28 -11.81
C SER A 47 9.59 4.66 -11.00
N GLN A 48 10.84 5.08 -11.23
CA GLN A 48 11.99 4.57 -10.46
C GLN A 48 11.92 4.94 -8.97
N ILE A 49 11.48 6.16 -8.63
CA ILE A 49 11.29 6.57 -7.24
C ILE A 49 10.17 5.76 -6.58
N GLN A 50 9.10 5.43 -7.31
CA GLN A 50 8.01 4.61 -6.78
C GLN A 50 8.48 3.16 -6.54
N ASN A 51 9.15 2.55 -7.51
CA ASN A 51 9.66 1.18 -7.39
C ASN A 51 10.68 1.04 -6.24
N ASN A 52 11.59 2.00 -6.08
CA ASN A 52 12.55 1.99 -4.97
C ASN A 52 11.87 2.15 -3.60
N LYS A 53 10.80 2.97 -3.51
CA LYS A 53 10.03 3.13 -2.27
C LYS A 53 9.28 1.86 -1.90
N GLU A 54 8.66 1.19 -2.87
CA GLU A 54 7.97 -0.09 -2.67
C GLU A 54 8.97 -1.16 -2.19
N GLN A 55 10.15 -1.23 -2.83
CA GLN A 55 11.21 -2.15 -2.43
C GLN A 55 11.74 -1.87 -1.00
N ASP A 56 11.91 -0.61 -0.62
CA ASP A 56 12.34 -0.23 0.73
C ASP A 56 11.28 -0.58 1.80
N GLU A 57 10.00 -0.47 1.47
CA GLU A 57 8.90 -0.85 2.37
C GLU A 57 8.83 -2.36 2.58
N ASP A 58 9.02 -3.13 1.51
CA ASP A 58 9.07 -4.60 1.56
C ASP A 58 10.25 -5.10 2.40
N ILE A 59 11.45 -4.52 2.20
CA ILE A 59 12.64 -4.87 2.99
C ILE A 59 12.42 -4.56 4.48
N LYS A 60 11.81 -3.42 4.81
CA LYS A 60 11.48 -3.07 6.21
C LYS A 60 10.46 -4.01 6.81
N ALA A 61 9.45 -4.42 6.04
CA ALA A 61 8.47 -5.40 6.49
C ALA A 61 9.12 -6.76 6.76
N GLU A 62 10.09 -7.18 5.92
CA GLU A 62 10.85 -8.41 6.12
C GLU A 62 11.78 -8.35 7.33
N GLN A 63 12.47 -7.23 7.54
CA GLN A 63 13.32 -7.04 8.72
C GLN A 63 12.48 -7.09 10.01
N GLN A 64 11.34 -6.40 10.05
CA GLN A 64 10.42 -6.45 11.19
C GLN A 64 9.89 -7.87 11.45
N LEU A 65 9.58 -8.62 10.40
CA LEU A 65 9.20 -10.02 10.53
C LEU A 65 10.32 -10.89 11.11
N ILE A 66 11.55 -10.75 10.59
CA ILE A 66 12.71 -11.52 11.05
C ILE A 66 12.99 -11.22 12.53
N GLU A 67 12.90 -9.95 12.92
CA GLU A 67 13.03 -9.53 14.31
C GLU A 67 11.91 -10.11 15.18
N ASN A 68 10.67 -10.12 14.70
CA ASN A 68 9.51 -10.65 15.44
C ASN A 68 9.42 -12.19 15.44
N LYS A 69 10.29 -12.91 14.70
CA LYS A 69 10.40 -14.38 14.82
C LYS A 69 10.97 -14.81 16.17
N ASN A 70 11.73 -13.95 16.84
CA ASN A 70 12.18 -14.22 18.20
C ASN A 70 11.02 -13.90 19.17
N PRO A 71 10.56 -14.86 19.99
CA PRO A 71 9.42 -14.64 20.88
C PRO A 71 9.65 -13.53 21.90
N ALA A 72 10.90 -13.27 22.30
CA ALA A 72 11.22 -12.22 23.26
C ALA A 72 11.04 -10.82 22.68
N THR A 73 11.47 -10.60 21.43
CA THR A 73 11.32 -9.31 20.72
C THR A 73 9.88 -9.10 20.27
N ALA A 74 9.18 -10.13 19.81
CA ALA A 74 7.75 -10.06 19.49
C ALA A 74 6.94 -9.65 20.75
N GLN A 75 7.24 -10.24 21.91
CA GLN A 75 6.59 -9.87 23.17
C GLN A 75 6.94 -8.44 23.59
N GLN A 76 8.19 -8.00 23.44
CA GLN A 76 8.57 -6.60 23.72
C GLN A 76 7.84 -5.62 22.81
N ASN A 77 7.71 -5.93 21.53
CA ASN A 77 6.99 -5.10 20.57
C ASN A 77 5.47 -5.09 20.83
N ALA A 78 4.90 -6.24 21.20
CA ALA A 78 3.51 -6.31 21.66
C ALA A 78 3.26 -5.47 22.91
N ASN A 79 4.18 -5.52 23.88
CA ASN A 79 4.11 -4.74 25.13
C ASN A 79 4.19 -3.22 24.89
N LYS A 80 4.83 -2.77 23.80
CA LYS A 80 4.84 -1.35 23.40
C LYS A 80 3.46 -0.87 22.94
N ILE A 81 2.60 -1.77 22.45
CA ILE A 81 1.26 -1.44 21.97
C ILE A 81 0.24 -1.54 23.11
N THR A 82 0.23 -2.66 23.83
CA THR A 82 -0.65 -2.89 24.97
C THR A 82 -0.02 -3.86 25.95
N LEU A 83 -0.32 -3.72 27.24
CA LEU A 83 0.10 -4.68 28.28
C LEU A 83 -0.95 -5.79 28.50
N ASP A 84 -2.12 -5.67 27.87
CA ASP A 84 -3.20 -6.65 28.00
C ASP A 84 -2.87 -7.93 27.23
N LYS A 85 -2.53 -8.98 27.97
CA LYS A 85 -2.21 -10.31 27.44
C LYS A 85 -3.38 -10.94 26.67
N GLY A 86 -4.63 -10.63 27.03
CA GLY A 86 -5.80 -11.16 26.34
C GLY A 86 -5.94 -10.57 24.93
N VAL A 87 -5.65 -9.27 24.78
CA VAL A 87 -5.64 -8.60 23.47
C VAL A 87 -4.47 -9.09 22.61
N GLN A 88 -3.28 -9.23 23.20
CA GLN A 88 -2.11 -9.79 22.53
C GLN A 88 -2.37 -11.22 22.02
N ALA A 89 -2.88 -12.09 22.89
CA ALA A 89 -3.20 -13.47 22.55
C ALA A 89 -4.28 -13.55 21.44
N SER A 90 -5.29 -12.67 21.48
CA SER A 90 -6.32 -12.61 20.45
C SER A 90 -5.75 -12.24 19.08
N ALA A 91 -4.83 -11.26 19.02
CA ALA A 91 -4.19 -10.86 17.78
C ALA A 91 -3.25 -11.96 17.23
N GLN A 92 -2.51 -12.63 18.11
CA GLN A 92 -1.67 -13.76 17.73
C GLN A 92 -2.51 -14.94 17.21
N GLN A 93 -3.61 -15.25 17.88
CA GLN A 93 -4.54 -16.31 17.47
C GLN A 93 -5.17 -16.00 16.10
N LEU A 94 -5.57 -14.75 15.86
CA LEU A 94 -6.09 -14.32 14.55
C LEU A 94 -5.06 -14.46 13.42
N ALA A 95 -3.79 -14.18 13.67
CA ALA A 95 -2.72 -14.39 12.68
C ALA A 95 -2.57 -15.87 12.32
N VAL A 96 -2.72 -16.76 13.31
CA VAL A 96 -2.69 -18.22 13.10
C VAL A 96 -3.94 -18.69 12.36
N ASP A 97 -5.12 -18.27 12.81
CA ASP A 97 -6.42 -18.74 12.29
C ASP A 97 -6.70 -18.24 10.87
N LEU A 98 -6.26 -17.02 10.51
CA LEU A 98 -6.33 -16.51 9.14
C LEU A 98 -5.27 -17.14 8.22
N GLY A 99 -4.54 -18.15 8.69
CA GLY A 99 -3.52 -18.84 7.89
C GLY A 99 -2.37 -17.93 7.47
N VAL A 100 -2.18 -16.78 8.14
CA VAL A 100 -1.04 -15.90 7.94
C VAL A 100 0.16 -16.54 8.60
N LYS A 101 0.67 -17.60 7.97
CA LYS A 101 2.02 -18.07 8.26
C LYS A 101 2.96 -16.91 7.98
N TYR A 102 3.93 -16.74 8.88
CA TYR A 102 5.11 -15.86 8.82
C TYR A 102 6.05 -16.11 7.61
N SER A 103 5.47 -16.58 6.50
CA SER A 103 6.07 -17.11 5.30
C SER A 103 5.06 -16.90 4.16
N ASP A 104 4.70 -15.65 3.87
CA ASP A 104 4.28 -15.27 2.52
C ASP A 104 5.52 -15.30 1.61
N ALA A 105 6.11 -16.48 1.45
CA ALA A 105 6.98 -16.76 0.31
C ALA A 105 6.00 -17.13 -0.79
N GLY A 106 5.44 -16.12 -1.47
CA GLY A 106 4.32 -16.20 -2.40
C GLY A 106 4.52 -17.22 -3.52
N ASN A 107 4.38 -18.48 -3.17
CA ASN A 107 4.61 -19.60 -4.05
C ASN A 107 3.26 -20.04 -4.57
N TRP A 108 3.22 -20.35 -5.86
CA TRP A 108 1.97 -20.75 -6.50
C TRP A 108 1.35 -22.01 -5.88
N TRP A 109 2.09 -22.84 -5.14
CA TRP A 109 1.54 -24.02 -4.45
C TRP A 109 0.94 -23.74 -3.06
N ASP A 110 0.92 -22.49 -2.58
CA ASP A 110 0.31 -22.17 -1.27
C ASP A 110 -1.21 -22.47 -1.23
N PHE A 111 -1.91 -22.48 -2.38
CA PHE A 111 -3.30 -22.93 -2.46
C PHE A 111 -3.50 -24.43 -2.18
N LEU A 112 -2.41 -25.23 -2.25
CA LEU A 112 -2.41 -26.66 -1.98
C LEU A 112 -2.11 -26.97 -0.51
N ASN A 113 -1.92 -25.96 0.35
CA ASN A 113 -1.63 -26.19 1.76
C ASN A 113 -2.93 -26.57 2.51
N PRO A 114 -3.12 -27.83 2.93
CA PRO A 114 -4.36 -28.26 3.60
C PRO A 114 -4.57 -27.58 4.95
N ARG A 115 -3.54 -26.94 5.52
CA ARG A 115 -3.65 -26.08 6.71
C ARG A 115 -4.34 -24.74 6.46
N GLY A 116 -4.40 -24.27 5.20
CA GLY A 116 -5.24 -23.13 4.81
C GLY A 116 -6.69 -23.53 4.54
N TRP A 117 -7.00 -24.83 4.54
CA TRP A 117 -8.35 -25.38 4.35
C TRP A 117 -9.01 -25.82 5.65
N THR A 118 -8.27 -25.83 6.77
CA THR A 118 -8.86 -26.05 8.08
C THR A 118 -9.56 -24.78 8.52
N GLU A 119 -10.86 -24.71 8.22
CA GLU A 119 -11.87 -23.85 8.82
C GLU A 119 -11.52 -23.47 10.26
N ASN A 120 -11.22 -22.19 10.49
CA ASN A 120 -11.40 -21.61 11.81
C ASN A 120 -12.13 -20.27 11.74
N ASP A 121 -12.93 -20.06 10.69
CA ASP A 121 -13.74 -18.86 10.48
C ASP A 121 -14.66 -18.58 11.68
N ALA A 122 -15.21 -19.62 12.27
CA ALA A 122 -15.98 -19.51 13.52
C ALA A 122 -15.13 -19.03 14.72
N ALA A 123 -13.84 -19.42 14.80
CA ALA A 123 -12.91 -18.95 15.82
C ALA A 123 -12.45 -17.50 15.56
N VAL A 124 -12.19 -17.15 14.29
CA VAL A 124 -11.91 -15.78 13.86
C VAL A 124 -13.08 -14.87 14.23
N LEU A 125 -14.30 -15.24 13.83
CA LEU A 125 -15.53 -14.53 14.15
C LEU A 125 -15.69 -14.35 15.66
N ARG A 126 -15.51 -15.42 16.44
CA ARG A 126 -15.62 -15.37 17.91
C ARG A 126 -14.62 -14.41 18.53
N THR A 127 -13.37 -14.45 18.08
CA THR A 127 -12.28 -13.60 18.58
C THR A 127 -12.53 -12.14 18.22
N LEU A 128 -12.95 -11.85 16.99
CA LEU A 128 -13.30 -10.49 16.54
C LEU A 128 -14.52 -9.92 17.27
N LYS A 129 -15.52 -10.74 17.58
CA LYS A 129 -16.66 -10.33 18.39
C LYS A 129 -16.25 -10.05 19.84
N TYR A 130 -15.45 -10.95 20.44
CA TYR A 130 -14.97 -10.80 21.81
C TYR A 130 -14.15 -9.51 21.99
N GLN A 131 -13.31 -9.18 21.01
CA GLN A 131 -12.45 -7.99 21.04
C GLN A 131 -13.09 -6.75 20.42
N VAL A 132 -14.41 -6.69 20.19
CA VAL A 132 -15.09 -5.53 19.56
C VAL A 132 -14.65 -4.19 20.15
N ARG A 133 -14.48 -4.11 21.47
CA ARG A 133 -14.08 -2.86 22.15
C ARG A 133 -12.62 -2.49 21.87
N ASN A 134 -11.75 -3.49 21.85
CA ASN A 134 -10.29 -3.34 21.71
C ASN A 134 -9.78 -3.60 20.29
N ILE A 135 -10.67 -3.67 19.30
CA ILE A 135 -10.34 -4.09 17.93
C ILE A 135 -9.21 -3.26 17.31
N HIS A 136 -9.14 -1.96 17.60
CA HIS A 136 -8.05 -1.09 17.15
C HIS A 136 -6.65 -1.53 17.64
N LEU A 137 -6.54 -2.04 18.87
CA LEU A 137 -5.28 -2.59 19.39
C LEU A 137 -4.96 -3.93 18.76
N VAL A 138 -5.99 -4.76 18.54
CA VAL A 138 -5.85 -6.05 17.84
C VAL A 138 -5.37 -5.84 16.41
N GLU A 139 -5.97 -4.90 15.67
CA GLU A 139 -5.56 -4.51 14.31
C GLU A 139 -4.10 -4.03 14.29
N LYS A 140 -3.72 -3.18 15.25
CA LYS A 140 -2.35 -2.67 15.34
C LYS A 140 -1.33 -3.76 15.66
N LEU A 141 -1.64 -4.64 16.61
CA LEU A 141 -0.82 -5.80 16.94
C LEU A 141 -0.69 -6.77 15.76
N TYR A 142 -1.79 -7.02 15.06
CA TYR A 142 -1.83 -7.86 13.88
C TYR A 142 -0.91 -7.31 12.78
N PHE A 143 -1.02 -6.01 12.48
CA PHE A 143 -0.23 -5.35 11.44
C PHE A 143 1.26 -5.20 11.80
N GLU A 144 1.58 -4.72 13.00
CA GLU A 144 2.94 -4.32 13.38
C GLU A 144 3.79 -5.46 13.95
N VAL A 145 3.15 -6.46 14.58
CA VAL A 145 3.86 -7.49 15.36
C VAL A 145 3.72 -8.88 14.74
N TYR A 146 2.49 -9.29 14.46
CA TYR A 146 2.21 -10.69 14.14
C TYR A 146 2.12 -11.00 12.63
N THR A 147 2.12 -10.00 11.75
CA THR A 147 2.06 -10.19 10.28
C THR A 147 3.03 -9.29 9.51
N LYS A 148 3.19 -9.53 8.19
CA LYS A 148 4.01 -8.71 7.28
C LYS A 148 3.30 -7.39 6.92
N ARG A 149 2.87 -6.60 7.91
CA ARG A 149 2.08 -5.39 7.66
C ARG A 149 0.79 -5.67 6.89
N ARG A 150 0.13 -6.79 7.20
CA ARG A 150 -1.15 -7.12 6.60
C ARG A 150 -2.27 -6.45 7.37
N ASN A 151 -3.26 -5.95 6.64
CA ASN A 151 -4.42 -5.32 7.24
C ASN A 151 -5.42 -6.40 7.64
N LEU A 152 -5.73 -6.47 8.94
CA LEU A 152 -6.67 -7.44 9.49
C LEU A 152 -8.05 -7.35 8.80
N LYS A 153 -8.54 -6.15 8.48
CA LYS A 153 -9.84 -5.99 7.82
C LYS A 153 -9.83 -6.56 6.40
N ASP A 154 -8.76 -6.31 5.65
CA ASP A 154 -8.63 -6.79 4.28
C ASP A 154 -8.51 -8.32 4.27
N ASP A 155 -7.71 -8.88 5.19
CA ASP A 155 -7.57 -10.32 5.35
C ASP A 155 -8.89 -10.98 5.78
N VAL A 156 -9.62 -10.41 6.73
CA VAL A 156 -10.94 -10.93 7.12
C VAL A 156 -11.95 -10.82 5.98
N ASN A 157 -11.97 -9.71 5.23
CA ASN A 157 -12.89 -9.57 4.08
C ASN A 157 -12.58 -10.56 2.94
N LYS A 158 -11.32 -11.00 2.82
CA LYS A 158 -10.86 -11.88 1.75
C LYS A 158 -10.92 -13.37 2.14
N LEU A 159 -10.63 -13.69 3.39
CA LEU A 159 -10.40 -15.05 3.86
C LEU A 159 -11.58 -15.62 4.64
N LEU A 160 -12.40 -14.78 5.26
CA LEU A 160 -13.57 -15.24 6.01
C LEU A 160 -14.73 -15.53 5.05
N ASP A 161 -15.45 -16.64 5.25
CA ASP A 161 -16.63 -16.92 4.44
C ASP A 161 -17.69 -15.81 4.57
N SER A 162 -18.43 -15.66 3.47
CA SER A 162 -19.46 -14.64 3.26
C SER A 162 -20.53 -14.62 4.35
N LYS A 163 -20.88 -15.77 4.94
CA LYS A 163 -21.88 -15.87 6.01
C LYS A 163 -21.35 -15.29 7.32
N GLU A 164 -20.16 -15.70 7.74
CA GLU A 164 -19.48 -15.25 8.94
C GLU A 164 -19.13 -13.77 8.84
N LEU A 165 -18.74 -13.30 7.64
CA LEU A 165 -18.50 -11.89 7.37
C LEU A 165 -19.77 -11.06 7.49
N ALA A 166 -20.90 -11.54 6.97
CA ALA A 166 -22.19 -10.87 7.12
C ALA A 166 -22.61 -10.79 8.60
N GLU A 167 -22.42 -11.89 9.34
CA GLU A 167 -22.70 -11.93 10.77
C GLU A 167 -21.80 -10.98 11.57
N LEU A 168 -20.51 -10.89 11.25
CA LEU A 168 -19.57 -9.97 11.85
C LEU A 168 -19.99 -8.51 11.63
N LYS A 169 -20.33 -8.17 10.38
CA LYS A 169 -20.80 -6.82 10.00
C LYS A 169 -22.06 -6.43 10.77
N GLU A 170 -23.03 -7.35 10.87
CA GLU A 170 -24.26 -7.11 11.63
C GLU A 170 -23.96 -6.92 13.13
N TYR A 171 -23.07 -7.74 13.69
CA TYR A 171 -22.66 -7.62 15.09
C TYR A 171 -21.99 -6.26 15.36
N TYR A 172 -21.03 -5.84 14.53
CA TYR A 172 -20.32 -4.56 14.70
C TYR A 172 -21.26 -3.35 14.58
N LYS A 173 -22.26 -3.43 13.69
CA LYS A 173 -23.30 -2.41 13.56
C LYS A 173 -24.09 -2.21 14.85
N LYS A 174 -24.37 -3.28 15.62
CA LYS A 174 -25.05 -3.19 16.93
C LYS A 174 -24.24 -2.39 17.96
N TYR A 175 -22.92 -2.33 17.80
CA TYR A 175 -22.02 -1.53 18.65
C TYR A 175 -21.67 -0.16 18.05
N GLY A 176 -22.35 0.26 16.98
CA GLY A 176 -22.09 1.53 16.30
C GLY A 176 -20.73 1.59 15.60
N LYS A 177 -20.11 0.44 15.32
CA LYS A 177 -18.82 0.34 14.63
C LYS A 177 -19.04 -0.13 13.19
N VAL A 178 -18.23 0.40 12.27
CA VAL A 178 -18.17 -0.07 10.89
C VAL A 178 -17.04 -1.08 10.78
N TRP A 179 -17.38 -2.29 10.33
CA TRP A 179 -16.41 -3.26 9.86
C TRP A 179 -15.91 -2.81 8.49
#